data_AF-A0A956N3Q6-F1
#
_entry.id   AF-A0A956N3Q6-F1
#
_cell.length_a   1.000
_cell.length_b   1.000
_cell.length_c   1.000
_cell.angle_alpha   90.00
_cell.angle_beta   90.00
_cell.angle_gamma   90.00
#
_symmetry.space_group_name_H-M   'P 1'
#
loop_
_entity.id
_entity.type
_entity.pdbx_description
1 polymer ?
#
loop_
_entity_poly.entity_id
_entity_poly.type
_entity_poly.pdbx_seq_one_letter_code
_entity_poly.pdbx_strand_id
1 'polypeptide(L)'
;SYAHQDSVHIQRFDSTGLRILRIGWPVPDTLGVDPQSRVWLGLADLDRRPGLNDQELVLALQEGWIGVVNSVGTMLPGWPVQVNGPIAGPPAFADLDGDGLLEIALTAGSRDIHVFNYNGVERPGWPVHVRLVDYPGSSRPPSPPVIADVDADGRLDIVAGFKDFTIRAYAPDGEEALGFPIPVGAPLVASPAIADANGDGRLEVWAQALDGQVYSRVLRGLARPGNPAWPMLAGG
;
A
#
# COMPACT_ATOMS: atom_id res chain seq x y z
N SER A 1 23.69 2.78 -30.26
CA SER A 1 23.27 1.65 -29.42
C SER A 1 23.31 2.10 -27.98
N TYR A 2 22.15 2.49 -27.44
CA TYR A 2 22.04 2.83 -26.02
C TYR A 2 21.90 1.54 -25.23
N ALA A 3 22.87 1.26 -24.34
CA ALA A 3 22.77 0.17 -23.40
C ALA A 3 21.68 0.53 -22.37
N HIS A 4 20.67 -0.32 -22.25
CA HIS A 4 19.71 -0.29 -21.16
C HIS A 4 20.49 -0.38 -19.83
N GLN A 5 20.52 0.72 -19.07
CA GLN A 5 21.01 0.72 -17.69
C GLN A 5 19.81 0.45 -16.78
N ASP A 6 19.46 -0.83 -16.67
CA ASP A 6 18.39 -1.35 -15.81
C ASP A 6 18.83 -1.41 -14.33
N SER A 7 19.32 -0.28 -13.78
CA SER A 7 19.88 -0.31 -12.43
C SER A 7 19.66 0.97 -11.62
N VAL A 8 19.07 0.77 -10.44
CA VAL A 8 19.19 1.69 -9.31
C VAL A 8 20.65 1.67 -8.86
N HIS A 9 21.28 2.84 -8.81
CA HIS A 9 22.67 2.97 -8.39
C HIS A 9 22.73 3.64 -7.01
N ILE A 10 23.26 2.92 -6.03
CA ILE A 10 23.71 3.54 -4.79
C ILE A 10 24.93 4.39 -5.13
N GLN A 11 24.78 5.71 -5.16
CA GLN A 11 25.92 6.60 -5.32
C GLN A 11 26.34 7.13 -3.95
N ARG A 12 27.57 6.75 -3.60
CA ARG A 12 28.40 7.27 -2.50
C ARG A 12 28.05 6.79 -1.10
N PHE A 13 29.13 6.40 -0.42
CA PHE A 13 29.31 6.57 1.02
C PHE A 13 30.01 7.92 1.18
N ASP A 14 29.42 8.86 1.90
CA ASP A 14 30.25 9.90 2.50
C ASP A 14 30.98 9.34 3.73
N SER A 15 31.91 10.10 4.29
CA SER A 15 32.65 9.70 5.49
C SER A 15 31.77 9.53 6.74
N THR A 16 30.47 9.82 6.65
CA THR A 16 29.48 9.66 7.73
C THR A 16 28.64 8.40 7.59
N GLY A 17 28.75 7.69 6.47
CA GLY A 17 27.94 6.50 6.18
C GLY A 17 26.59 6.79 5.51
N LEU A 18 26.33 8.05 5.09
CA LEU A 18 25.14 8.40 4.32
C LEU A 18 25.18 7.67 2.96
N ARG A 19 24.08 7.01 2.61
CA ARG A 19 23.86 6.39 1.30
C ARG A 19 22.83 7.21 0.52
N ILE A 20 23.19 7.65 -0.68
CA ILE A 20 22.23 8.26 -1.61
C ILE A 20 21.84 7.19 -2.63
N LEU A 21 20.59 6.72 -2.58
CA LEU A 21 20.02 5.90 -3.64
C LEU A 21 19.62 6.82 -4.79
N ARG A 22 20.36 6.78 -5.90
CA ARG A 22 19.90 7.37 -7.16
C ARG A 22 19.16 6.30 -7.93
N ILE A 23 17.86 6.50 -8.06
CA ILE A 23 16.99 5.54 -8.72
C ILE A 23 17.00 5.86 -10.21
N GLY A 24 17.89 5.19 -10.95
CA GLY A 24 17.89 5.19 -12.41
C GLY A 24 16.88 4.16 -12.92
N TRP A 25 15.65 4.61 -13.14
CA TRP A 25 14.61 3.73 -13.68
C TRP A 25 14.84 3.49 -15.18
N PRO A 26 14.43 2.34 -15.75
CA PRO A 26 14.42 2.08 -17.20
C PRO A 26 13.28 2.86 -17.89
N VAL A 27 13.07 4.11 -17.51
CA VAL A 27 12.09 5.01 -18.11
C VAL A 27 12.85 5.79 -19.19
N PRO A 28 12.41 5.79 -20.45
CA PRO A 28 12.96 6.67 -21.47
C PRO A 28 13.02 8.10 -20.92
N ASP A 29 14.13 8.82 -21.12
CA ASP A 29 14.30 10.22 -20.71
C ASP A 29 13.13 11.14 -21.12
N THR A 30 12.32 10.69 -22.08
CA THR A 30 11.10 11.36 -22.59
C THR A 30 9.85 11.23 -21.71
N LEU A 31 9.84 10.39 -20.67
CA LEU A 31 8.68 10.21 -19.77
C LEU A 31 8.87 10.85 -18.38
N GLY A 32 10.03 11.47 -18.12
CA GLY A 32 10.25 12.43 -17.04
C GLY A 32 9.75 12.02 -15.66
N VAL A 33 10.51 11.20 -14.93
CA VAL A 33 10.36 11.18 -13.47
C VAL A 33 10.83 12.55 -12.97
N ASP A 34 9.90 13.36 -12.45
CA ASP A 34 10.26 14.67 -11.91
C ASP A 34 11.17 14.43 -10.69
N PRO A 35 12.39 15.00 -10.64
CA PRO A 35 13.25 14.87 -9.45
C PRO A 35 12.62 15.46 -8.17
N GLN A 36 11.49 16.18 -8.28
CA GLN A 36 10.66 16.65 -7.16
C GLN A 36 9.46 15.74 -6.85
N SER A 37 9.25 14.65 -7.60
CA SER A 37 8.19 13.68 -7.38
C SER A 37 8.24 13.12 -5.96
N ARG A 38 7.07 13.01 -5.34
CA ARG A 38 6.97 12.34 -4.04
C ARG A 38 7.21 10.85 -4.24
N VAL A 39 8.04 10.29 -3.37
CA VAL A 39 8.25 8.85 -3.25
C VAL A 39 7.77 8.44 -1.88
N TRP A 40 6.88 7.47 -1.82
CA TRP A 40 6.58 6.75 -0.59
C TRP A 40 7.44 5.51 -0.50
N LEU A 41 7.95 5.27 0.70
CA LEU A 41 8.82 4.16 0.99
C LEU A 41 8.05 3.15 1.85
N GLY A 42 8.28 1.88 1.56
CA GLY A 42 7.92 0.79 2.46
C GLY A 42 9.11 -0.15 2.61
N LEU A 43 9.23 -0.78 3.77
CA LEU A 43 10.28 -1.73 4.06
C LEU A 43 9.60 -3.01 4.57
N ALA A 44 9.86 -4.12 3.90
CA ALA A 44 9.28 -5.41 4.24
C ALA A 44 10.21 -6.54 3.81
N ASP A 45 10.20 -7.65 4.53
CA ASP A 45 10.78 -8.92 4.08
C ASP A 45 9.74 -9.62 3.21
N LEU A 46 9.75 -9.31 1.91
CA LEU A 46 8.67 -9.66 1.00
C LEU A 46 8.67 -11.15 0.65
N ASP A 47 9.83 -11.79 0.62
CA ASP A 47 9.95 -13.21 0.31
C ASP A 47 10.22 -14.10 1.53
N ARG A 48 10.23 -13.51 2.73
CA ARG A 48 10.29 -14.17 4.05
C ARG A 48 11.37 -15.24 4.15
N ARG A 49 12.56 -15.01 3.56
CA ARG A 49 13.63 -16.01 3.54
C ARG A 49 14.13 -16.33 4.95
N PRO A 50 13.95 -17.57 5.45
CA PRO A 50 14.31 -17.89 6.82
C PRO A 50 15.81 -17.76 7.06
N GLY A 51 16.18 -17.02 8.11
CA GLY A 51 17.58 -16.88 8.55
C GLY A 51 18.41 -15.88 7.74
N LEU A 52 17.81 -15.22 6.75
CA LEU A 52 18.37 -14.03 6.11
C LEU A 52 17.62 -12.82 6.67
N ASN A 53 18.35 -11.72 6.90
CA ASN A 53 17.76 -10.44 7.27
C ASN A 53 17.86 -9.52 6.06
N ASP A 54 17.11 -9.82 5.01
CA ASP A 54 17.24 -9.24 3.68
C ASP A 54 16.05 -8.41 3.22
N GLN A 55 15.42 -7.65 4.13
CA GLN A 55 14.33 -6.72 3.82
C GLN A 55 14.51 -5.95 2.50
N GLU A 56 13.45 -5.93 1.70
CA GLU A 56 13.32 -5.16 0.49
C GLU A 56 12.78 -3.76 0.75
N LEU A 57 13.33 -2.79 0.03
CA LEU A 57 12.80 -1.44 -0.06
C LEU A 57 11.82 -1.36 -1.23
N VAL A 58 10.57 -1.04 -0.91
CA VAL A 58 9.52 -0.73 -1.89
C VAL A 58 9.45 0.77 -2.09
N LEU A 59 9.46 1.17 -3.36
CA LEU A 59 9.44 2.55 -3.83
C LEU A 59 8.15 2.75 -4.60
N ALA A 60 7.25 3.58 -4.08
CA ALA A 60 6.00 3.93 -4.75
C ALA A 60 6.04 5.42 -5.13
N LEU A 61 6.01 5.73 -6.42
CA LEU A 61 6.12 7.08 -6.95
C LEU A 61 4.74 7.68 -7.20
N GLN A 62 4.64 8.99 -6.99
CA GLN A 62 3.42 9.76 -7.28
C GLN A 62 2.91 9.59 -8.71
N GLU A 63 3.75 9.21 -9.67
CA GLU A 63 3.38 9.04 -11.08
C GLU A 63 2.84 7.64 -11.41
N GLY A 64 2.75 6.73 -10.43
CA GLY A 64 2.25 5.37 -10.63
C GLY A 64 3.34 4.32 -10.80
N TRP A 65 4.62 4.68 -10.70
CA TRP A 65 5.71 3.69 -10.74
C TRP A 65 5.91 3.03 -9.39
N ILE A 66 6.04 1.71 -9.41
CA ILE A 66 6.42 0.92 -8.24
C ILE A 66 7.65 0.11 -8.57
N GLY A 67 8.63 0.11 -7.66
CA GLY A 67 9.76 -0.80 -7.73
C GLY A 67 10.14 -1.35 -6.39
N VAL A 68 10.83 -2.47 -6.42
CA VAL A 68 11.29 -3.19 -5.25
C VAL A 68 12.78 -3.44 -5.43
N VAL A 69 13.58 -2.99 -4.46
CA VAL A 69 15.02 -3.20 -4.47
C VAL A 69 15.46 -3.95 -3.23
N ASN A 70 16.46 -4.83 -3.38
CA ASN A 70 17.05 -5.53 -2.25
C ASN A 70 17.95 -4.61 -1.39
N SER A 71 18.52 -5.16 -0.33
CA SER A 71 19.39 -4.45 0.64
C SER A 71 20.66 -3.79 0.03
N VAL A 72 21.06 -4.19 -1.18
CA VAL A 72 22.18 -3.59 -1.92
C VAL A 72 21.71 -2.67 -3.07
N GLY A 73 20.41 -2.40 -3.15
CA GLY A 73 19.81 -1.48 -4.11
C GLY A 73 19.64 -2.05 -5.51
N THR A 74 19.67 -3.37 -5.69
CA THR A 74 19.38 -4.00 -6.99
C THR A 74 17.87 -4.19 -7.14
N MET A 75 17.32 -3.79 -8.28
CA MET A 75 15.92 -4.04 -8.63
C MET A 75 15.64 -5.54 -8.67
N LEU A 76 14.55 -5.97 -8.03
CA LEU A 76 14.13 -7.35 -8.08
C LEU A 76 13.51 -7.70 -9.46
N PRO A 77 13.62 -8.96 -9.92
CA PRO A 77 12.94 -9.40 -11.13
C PRO A 77 11.43 -9.15 -11.07
N GLY A 78 10.84 -8.72 -12.20
CA GLY A 78 9.44 -8.34 -12.29
C GLY A 78 9.14 -6.88 -11.96
N TRP A 79 10.12 -6.14 -11.43
CA TRP A 79 10.03 -4.71 -11.13
C TRP A 79 10.93 -3.88 -12.07
N PRO A 80 10.60 -2.61 -12.35
CA PRO A 80 9.39 -1.91 -11.91
C PRO A 80 8.10 -2.33 -12.63
N VAL A 81 6.98 -1.99 -12.01
CA VAL A 81 5.65 -1.99 -12.65
C VAL A 81 5.08 -0.56 -12.64
N GLN A 82 4.11 -0.31 -13.50
CA GLN A 82 3.41 0.97 -13.57
C GLN A 82 1.90 0.78 -13.47
N VAL A 83 1.27 1.56 -12.61
CA VAL A 83 -0.19 1.67 -12.51
C VAL A 83 -0.68 2.97 -13.14
N ASN A 84 -1.98 3.01 -13.44
CA ASN A 84 -2.61 4.20 -13.98
C ASN A 84 -2.96 5.19 -12.87
N GLY A 85 -2.43 6.42 -13.00
CA GLY A 85 -2.75 7.52 -12.11
C GLY A 85 -1.89 7.57 -10.84
N PRO A 86 -2.06 8.63 -10.04
CA PRO A 86 -1.12 8.90 -8.97
C PRO A 86 -1.33 7.99 -7.77
N ILE A 87 -0.22 7.49 -7.20
CA ILE A 87 -0.27 6.75 -5.94
C ILE A 87 -0.61 7.71 -4.79
N ALA A 88 -1.37 7.24 -3.80
CA ALA A 88 -1.83 8.08 -2.70
C ALA A 88 -0.81 8.25 -1.57
N GLY A 89 0.03 7.24 -1.37
CA GLY A 89 0.74 7.08 -0.13
C GLY A 89 1.59 5.82 -0.05
N PRO A 90 2.05 5.52 1.18
CA PRO A 90 2.80 4.31 1.45
C PRO A 90 2.02 3.06 1.06
N PRO A 91 2.70 2.04 0.50
CA PRO A 91 2.12 0.71 0.34
C PRO A 91 1.92 0.03 1.71
N ALA A 92 1.03 -0.94 1.76
CA ALA A 92 0.85 -1.87 2.87
C ALA A 92 1.30 -3.28 2.44
N PHE A 93 1.73 -4.09 3.41
CA PHE A 93 2.29 -5.42 3.16
C PHE A 93 1.63 -6.46 4.04
N ALA A 94 1.23 -7.58 3.45
CA ALA A 94 0.71 -8.72 4.20
C ALA A 94 0.74 -9.99 3.34
N ASP A 95 0.75 -11.13 4.00
CA ASP A 95 0.55 -12.44 3.39
C ASP A 95 -0.97 -12.66 3.26
N LEU A 96 -1.52 -12.31 2.11
CA LEU A 96 -2.96 -12.23 1.88
C LEU A 96 -3.54 -13.59 1.46
N ASP A 97 -2.74 -14.50 0.91
CA ASP A 97 -3.19 -15.87 0.58
C ASP A 97 -2.59 -16.99 1.42
N GLY A 98 -1.73 -16.69 2.38
CA GLY A 98 -1.18 -17.66 3.30
C GLY A 98 -0.09 -18.53 2.67
N ASP A 99 0.52 -18.10 1.57
CA ASP A 99 1.62 -18.82 0.93
C ASP A 99 2.98 -18.58 1.62
N GLY A 100 3.01 -17.64 2.57
CA GLY A 100 4.19 -17.29 3.36
C GLY A 100 4.96 -16.10 2.82
N LEU A 101 4.64 -15.60 1.62
CA LEU A 101 5.23 -14.43 0.99
C LEU A 101 4.33 -13.21 1.24
N LEU A 102 4.86 -12.00 1.08
CA LEU A 102 4.06 -10.78 1.25
C LEU A 102 3.62 -10.22 -0.09
N GLU A 103 2.35 -9.86 -0.15
CA GLU A 103 1.80 -8.98 -1.17
C GLU A 103 2.02 -7.51 -0.82
N ILE A 104 1.95 -6.68 -1.86
CA ILE A 104 2.07 -5.23 -1.80
C ILE A 104 0.74 -4.62 -2.21
N ALA A 105 0.04 -3.98 -1.28
CA ALA A 105 -1.21 -3.27 -1.52
C ALA A 105 -0.99 -1.75 -1.58
N LEU A 106 -1.58 -1.07 -2.56
CA LEU A 106 -1.54 0.39 -2.68
C LEU A 106 -2.80 0.94 -3.34
N THR A 107 -3.05 2.23 -3.13
CA THR A 107 -4.15 2.95 -3.78
C THR A 107 -3.62 3.93 -4.80
N ALA A 108 -4.23 3.98 -5.97
CA ALA A 108 -3.85 4.84 -7.07
C ALA A 108 -5.06 5.48 -7.78
N GLY A 109 -4.77 6.46 -8.63
CA GLY A 109 -5.80 7.08 -9.47
C GLY A 109 -6.79 7.88 -8.64
N SER A 110 -8.08 7.69 -8.86
CA SER A 110 -9.14 8.29 -8.02
C SER A 110 -9.95 7.26 -7.24
N ARG A 111 -9.77 5.98 -7.57
CA ARG A 111 -10.68 4.90 -7.15
C ARG A 111 -10.05 3.51 -7.13
N ASP A 112 -8.77 3.40 -7.48
CA ASP A 112 -8.17 2.10 -7.74
C ASP A 112 -7.39 1.63 -6.50
N ILE A 113 -7.54 0.35 -6.18
CA ILE A 113 -6.69 -0.37 -5.25
C ILE A 113 -5.99 -1.46 -6.04
N HIS A 114 -4.68 -1.56 -5.90
CA HIS A 114 -3.83 -2.56 -6.53
C HIS A 114 -3.23 -3.48 -5.47
N VAL A 115 -3.08 -4.75 -5.81
CA VAL A 115 -2.37 -5.74 -5.01
C VAL A 115 -1.44 -6.54 -5.92
N PHE A 116 -0.14 -6.49 -5.61
CA PHE A 116 0.90 -7.20 -6.35
C PHE A 116 1.53 -8.27 -5.46
N ASN A 117 1.85 -9.41 -6.04
CA ASN A 117 2.75 -10.37 -5.42
C ASN A 117 4.17 -9.78 -5.31
N TYR A 118 5.01 -10.33 -4.43
CA TYR A 118 6.41 -9.93 -4.27
C TYR A 118 7.21 -9.91 -5.59
N ASN A 119 6.80 -10.70 -6.58
CA ASN A 119 7.43 -10.84 -7.90
C ASN A 119 6.91 -9.84 -8.97
N GLY A 120 6.08 -8.88 -8.59
CA GLY A 120 5.55 -7.84 -9.49
C GLY A 120 4.32 -8.23 -10.31
N VAL A 121 3.81 -9.46 -10.15
CA VAL A 121 2.56 -9.88 -10.81
C VAL A 121 1.35 -9.36 -10.03
N GLU A 122 0.42 -8.67 -10.71
CA GLU A 122 -0.84 -8.22 -10.11
C GLU A 122 -1.75 -9.42 -9.82
N ARG A 123 -2.35 -9.43 -8.64
CA ARG A 123 -3.13 -10.58 -8.17
C ARG A 123 -4.45 -10.75 -8.93
N PRO A 124 -4.94 -12.00 -9.09
CA PRO A 124 -6.29 -12.23 -9.61
C PRO A 124 -7.34 -11.49 -8.78
N GLY A 125 -8.29 -10.84 -9.44
CA GLY A 125 -9.29 -9.98 -8.79
C GLY A 125 -8.85 -8.52 -8.65
N TRP A 126 -7.58 -8.21 -8.93
CA TRP A 126 -7.02 -6.86 -8.86
C TRP A 126 -6.66 -6.32 -10.26
N PRO A 127 -6.72 -5.00 -10.47
CA PRO A 127 -7.11 -3.99 -9.48
C PRO A 127 -8.61 -3.95 -9.24
N VAL A 128 -8.99 -3.55 -8.02
CA VAL A 128 -10.37 -3.21 -7.72
C VAL A 128 -10.63 -1.77 -8.14
N HIS A 129 -11.53 -1.60 -9.10
CA HIS A 129 -11.99 -0.30 -9.58
C HIS A 129 -13.25 0.15 -8.84
N VAL A 130 -13.10 0.92 -7.76
CA VAL A 130 -14.25 1.32 -6.94
C VAL A 130 -15.22 2.19 -7.72
N ARG A 131 -16.48 1.77 -7.78
CA ARG A 131 -17.55 2.60 -8.33
C ARG A 131 -17.96 3.65 -7.30
N LEU A 132 -17.39 4.86 -7.43
CA LEU A 132 -17.73 6.01 -6.59
C LEU A 132 -19.21 6.38 -6.80
N VAL A 133 -19.97 6.47 -5.70
CA VAL A 133 -21.43 6.66 -5.77
C VAL A 133 -21.80 8.15 -5.88
N ASP A 134 -21.04 9.08 -5.29
CA ASP A 134 -21.49 10.48 -5.14
C ASP A 134 -20.39 11.57 -5.26
N TYR A 135 -19.32 11.34 -6.04
CA TYR A 135 -18.27 12.37 -6.21
C TYR A 135 -17.66 12.40 -7.63
N PRO A 136 -18.35 12.95 -8.64
CA PRO A 136 -17.78 13.15 -9.97
C PRO A 136 -16.72 14.27 -9.92
N GLY A 137 -15.46 13.93 -10.19
CA GLY A 137 -14.42 14.92 -10.50
C GLY A 137 -13.23 15.04 -9.53
N SER A 138 -13.09 14.18 -8.52
CA SER A 138 -11.80 14.08 -7.81
C SER A 138 -10.80 13.28 -8.65
N SER A 139 -9.68 13.91 -9.03
CA SER A 139 -8.51 13.23 -9.58
C SER A 139 -7.52 12.76 -8.50
N ARG A 140 -7.80 13.05 -7.21
CA ARG A 140 -6.94 12.60 -6.10
C ARG A 140 -7.31 11.19 -5.67
N PRO A 141 -6.31 10.39 -5.28
CA PRO A 141 -6.49 8.99 -4.94
C PRO A 141 -7.19 8.79 -3.61
N PRO A 142 -7.67 7.55 -3.35
CA PRO A 142 -8.13 7.12 -2.02
C PRO A 142 -7.05 7.30 -0.95
N SER A 143 -7.38 7.11 0.31
CA SER A 143 -6.35 7.06 1.37
C SER A 143 -5.40 5.88 1.16
N PRO A 144 -4.15 5.96 1.66
CA PRO A 144 -3.26 4.80 1.65
C PRO A 144 -3.90 3.63 2.43
N PRO A 145 -3.74 2.37 1.96
CA PRO A 145 -4.47 1.24 2.50
C PRO A 145 -3.91 0.77 3.83
N VAL A 146 -4.76 0.06 4.57
CA VAL A 146 -4.43 -0.62 5.83
C VAL A 146 -4.92 -2.06 5.75
N ILE A 147 -4.27 -3.00 6.44
CA ILE A 147 -4.58 -4.43 6.29
C ILE A 147 -4.94 -5.05 7.63
N ALA A 148 -6.11 -5.69 7.71
CA ALA A 148 -6.61 -6.40 8.90
C ALA A 148 -7.76 -7.36 8.53
N ASP A 149 -8.00 -8.39 9.34
CA ASP A 149 -9.22 -9.24 9.27
C ASP A 149 -10.40 -8.46 9.87
N VAL A 150 -11.14 -7.70 9.05
CA VAL A 150 -12.16 -6.74 9.53
C VAL A 150 -13.57 -7.32 9.56
N ASP A 151 -13.79 -8.48 8.96
CA ASP A 151 -15.08 -9.17 8.96
C ASP A 151 -15.10 -10.52 9.71
N ALA A 152 -13.95 -10.92 10.26
CA ALA A 152 -13.73 -12.14 11.04
C ALA A 152 -13.84 -13.44 10.23
N ASP A 153 -13.64 -13.39 8.90
CA ASP A 153 -13.56 -14.58 8.06
C ASP A 153 -12.21 -15.32 8.15
N GLY A 154 -11.20 -14.67 8.75
CA GLY A 154 -9.86 -15.22 8.93
C GLY A 154 -8.91 -15.04 7.77
N ARG A 155 -9.31 -14.27 6.75
CA ARG A 155 -8.45 -13.71 5.73
C ARG A 155 -8.18 -12.24 6.08
N LEU A 156 -7.10 -11.69 5.53
CA LEU A 156 -6.78 -10.29 5.71
C LEU A 156 -7.44 -9.46 4.63
N ASP A 157 -8.08 -8.37 5.03
CA ASP A 157 -8.74 -7.45 4.11
C ASP A 157 -7.90 -6.20 3.90
N ILE A 158 -7.99 -5.64 2.68
CA ILE A 158 -7.39 -4.37 2.31
C ILE A 158 -8.43 -3.27 2.54
N VAL A 159 -8.16 -2.37 3.47
CA VAL A 159 -9.09 -1.32 3.89
C VAL A 159 -8.58 0.05 3.47
N ALA A 160 -9.45 0.86 2.86
CA ALA A 160 -9.13 2.24 2.48
C ALA A 160 -10.33 3.17 2.63
N GLY A 161 -10.04 4.45 2.90
CA GLY A 161 -11.00 5.54 2.89
C GLY A 161 -11.11 6.17 1.50
N PHE A 162 -12.34 6.40 1.07
CA PHE A 162 -12.67 6.95 -0.24
C PHE A 162 -13.36 8.31 -0.12
N LYS A 163 -13.34 9.04 -1.23
CA LYS A 163 -13.94 10.36 -1.34
C LYS A 163 -15.44 10.35 -1.61
N ASP A 164 -16.00 9.18 -1.89
CA ASP A 164 -17.43 8.93 -1.92
C ASP A 164 -18.00 8.70 -0.50
N PHE A 165 -17.33 9.24 0.52
CA PHE A 165 -17.79 9.21 1.90
C PHE A 165 -17.84 7.78 2.48
N THR A 166 -16.98 6.87 2.00
CA THR A 166 -16.96 5.48 2.49
C THR A 166 -15.59 5.03 2.96
N ILE A 167 -15.58 4.23 4.03
CA ILE A 167 -14.49 3.27 4.27
C ILE A 167 -14.89 1.97 3.59
N ARG A 168 -13.99 1.37 2.83
CA ARG A 168 -14.22 0.10 2.13
C ARG A 168 -13.14 -0.91 2.52
N ALA A 169 -13.50 -2.18 2.49
CA ALA A 169 -12.59 -3.28 2.74
C ALA A 169 -12.82 -4.35 1.66
N TYR A 170 -11.74 -4.92 1.16
CA TYR A 170 -11.78 -5.95 0.13
C TYR A 170 -10.95 -7.15 0.56
N ALA A 171 -11.52 -8.33 0.40
CA ALA A 171 -10.84 -9.60 0.64
C ALA A 171 -9.72 -9.82 -0.40
N PRO A 172 -8.81 -10.79 -0.20
CA PRO A 172 -7.68 -11.05 -1.10
C PRO A 172 -8.04 -11.34 -2.56
N ASP A 173 -9.28 -11.77 -2.81
CA ASP A 173 -9.85 -12.05 -4.14
C ASP A 173 -10.50 -10.83 -4.81
N GLY A 174 -10.48 -9.66 -4.16
CA GLY A 174 -11.04 -8.41 -4.65
C GLY A 174 -12.54 -8.22 -4.38
N GLU A 175 -13.19 -9.17 -3.70
CA GLU A 175 -14.59 -9.03 -3.28
C GLU A 175 -14.73 -8.09 -2.07
N GLU A 176 -15.82 -7.31 -2.00
CA GLU A 176 -16.05 -6.38 -0.88
C GLU A 176 -16.40 -7.15 0.40
N ALA A 177 -15.65 -6.91 1.48
CA ALA A 177 -15.75 -7.64 2.73
C ALA A 177 -17.10 -7.40 3.44
N LEU A 178 -17.53 -8.36 4.26
CA LEU A 178 -18.87 -8.31 4.86
C LEU A 178 -19.02 -7.11 5.81
N GLY A 179 -20.05 -6.28 5.55
CA GLY A 179 -20.36 -5.11 6.36
C GLY A 179 -19.74 -3.81 5.86
N PHE A 180 -19.04 -3.87 4.73
CA PHE A 180 -18.59 -2.72 3.94
C PHE A 180 -19.52 -2.51 2.73
N PRO A 181 -19.60 -1.28 2.20
CA PRO A 181 -18.92 -0.06 2.64
C PRO A 181 -19.49 0.50 3.96
N ILE A 182 -18.66 1.22 4.72
CA ILE A 182 -19.06 1.99 5.89
C ILE A 182 -19.22 3.46 5.48
N PRO A 183 -20.45 4.01 5.47
CA PRO A 183 -20.65 5.42 5.19
C PRO A 183 -20.13 6.31 6.33
N VAL A 184 -19.48 7.41 5.97
CA VAL A 184 -19.05 8.51 6.84
C VAL A 184 -19.68 9.82 6.33
N GLY A 185 -19.54 10.92 7.06
CA GLY A 185 -20.19 12.19 6.70
C GLY A 185 -19.39 13.10 5.77
N ALA A 186 -18.11 12.79 5.48
CA ALA A 186 -17.23 13.62 4.67
C ALA A 186 -16.18 12.77 3.91
N PRO A 187 -15.54 13.30 2.84
CA PRO A 187 -14.55 12.57 2.06
C PRO A 187 -13.33 12.19 2.92
N LEU A 188 -12.80 10.99 2.70
CA LEU A 188 -11.61 10.49 3.38
C LEU A 188 -10.37 10.63 2.48
N VAL A 189 -9.25 11.01 3.09
CA VAL A 189 -7.93 11.13 2.41
C VAL A 189 -6.77 10.60 3.24
N ALA A 190 -6.96 10.43 4.54
CA ALA A 190 -5.96 9.90 5.46
C ALA A 190 -6.21 8.40 5.71
N SER A 191 -5.14 7.64 5.92
CA SER A 191 -5.26 6.21 6.24
C SER A 191 -6.13 6.01 7.48
N PRO A 192 -7.05 5.02 7.46
CA PRO A 192 -7.74 4.62 8.67
C PRO A 192 -6.76 4.10 9.74
N ALA A 193 -7.14 4.18 11.01
CA ALA A 193 -6.50 3.42 12.08
C ALA A 193 -7.42 2.24 12.43
N ILE A 194 -6.86 1.06 12.68
CA ILE A 194 -7.63 -0.13 13.07
C ILE A 194 -6.93 -0.80 14.25
N ALA A 195 -7.68 -1.12 15.30
CA ALA A 195 -7.17 -1.82 16.48
C ALA A 195 -8.33 -2.31 17.34
N ASP A 196 -8.11 -3.33 18.16
CA ASP A 196 -8.93 -3.57 19.36
C ASP A 196 -8.41 -2.63 20.46
N ALA A 197 -9.02 -1.46 20.58
CA ALA A 197 -8.53 -0.43 21.49
C ALA A 197 -9.09 -0.57 22.91
N ASN A 198 -10.21 -1.28 23.06
CA ASN A 198 -10.87 -1.45 24.35
C ASN A 198 -10.59 -2.82 25.00
N GLY A 199 -9.93 -3.73 24.28
CA GLY A 199 -9.57 -5.07 24.73
C GLY A 199 -10.74 -6.05 24.75
N ASP A 200 -11.82 -5.79 23.99
CA ASP A 200 -13.02 -6.63 23.94
C ASP A 200 -12.93 -7.75 22.88
N GLY A 201 -11.83 -7.78 22.13
CA GLY A 201 -11.55 -8.76 21.09
C GLY A 201 -12.10 -8.38 19.72
N ARG A 202 -12.81 -7.26 19.57
CA ARG A 202 -13.27 -6.74 18.27
C ARG A 202 -12.41 -5.58 17.82
N LEU A 203 -12.22 -5.49 16.51
CA LEU A 203 -11.53 -4.34 15.93
C LEU A 203 -12.47 -3.14 15.89
N GLU A 204 -11.93 -1.96 16.16
CA GLU A 204 -12.50 -0.67 15.78
C GLU A 204 -11.73 -0.08 14.61
N VAL A 205 -12.44 0.66 13.75
CA VAL A 205 -11.83 1.54 12.74
C VAL A 205 -12.05 2.99 13.13
N TRP A 206 -11.05 3.83 12.91
CA TRP A 206 -11.14 5.28 12.95
C TRP A 206 -10.68 5.89 11.64
N ALA A 207 -11.37 6.90 11.13
CA ALA A 207 -10.97 7.61 9.93
C ALA A 207 -11.19 9.11 10.08
N GLN A 208 -10.15 9.90 9.77
CA GLN A 208 -10.27 11.35 9.68
C GLN A 208 -10.85 11.75 8.33
N ALA A 209 -11.88 12.57 8.35
CA ALA A 209 -12.51 13.12 7.17
C ALA A 209 -12.19 14.61 6.97
N LEU A 210 -12.43 15.11 5.76
CA LEU A 210 -12.11 16.49 5.37
C LEU A 210 -12.95 17.57 6.07
N ASP A 211 -14.02 17.19 6.77
CA ASP A 211 -14.79 18.09 7.63
C ASP A 211 -14.12 18.32 9.01
N GLY A 212 -12.95 17.74 9.23
CA GLY A 212 -12.18 17.85 10.46
C GLY A 212 -12.63 16.88 11.55
N GLN A 213 -13.60 16.01 11.28
CA GLN A 213 -14.07 15.01 12.23
C GLN A 213 -13.31 13.69 12.12
N VAL A 214 -13.29 12.94 13.21
CA VAL A 214 -12.86 11.54 13.24
C VAL A 214 -14.11 10.68 13.44
N TYR A 215 -14.37 9.81 12.47
CA TYR A 215 -15.44 8.82 12.54
C TYR A 215 -14.87 7.54 13.12
N SER A 216 -15.65 6.83 13.96
CA SER A 216 -15.29 5.52 14.47
C SER A 216 -16.41 4.50 14.32
N ARG A 217 -16.05 3.22 14.16
CA ARG A 217 -17.02 2.12 14.13
C ARG A 217 -16.39 0.83 14.66
N VAL A 218 -17.13 0.12 15.51
CA VAL A 218 -16.77 -1.25 15.92
C VAL A 218 -17.08 -2.21 14.78
N LEU A 219 -16.10 -3.00 14.37
CA LEU A 219 -16.12 -3.96 13.27
C LEU A 219 -16.49 -5.36 13.74
N ARG A 220 -16.77 -6.26 12.79
CA ARG A 220 -17.01 -7.67 13.10
C ARG A 220 -15.69 -8.43 13.33
N GLY A 221 -14.62 -7.95 12.70
CA GLY A 221 -13.26 -8.45 12.78
C GLY A 221 -12.77 -8.66 14.21
N LEU A 222 -11.92 -9.68 14.37
CA LEU A 222 -11.37 -10.06 15.66
C LEU A 222 -9.89 -9.70 15.73
N ALA A 223 -9.46 -9.18 16.88
CA ALA A 223 -8.04 -9.04 17.15
C ALA A 223 -7.41 -10.43 17.32
N ARG A 224 -6.41 -10.75 16.49
CA ARG A 224 -5.65 -12.01 16.58
C ARG A 224 -4.21 -11.73 17.04
N PRO A 225 -3.69 -12.48 18.02
CA PRO A 225 -2.27 -12.44 18.35
C PRO A 225 -1.43 -12.77 17.12
N GLY A 226 -0.51 -11.87 16.73
CA GLY A 226 0.36 -12.04 15.56
C GLY A 226 -0.15 -11.42 14.25
N ASN A 227 -1.32 -10.77 14.26
CA ASN A 227 -1.91 -10.13 13.09
C ASN A 227 -2.18 -8.63 13.35
N PRO A 228 -1.13 -7.79 13.47
CA PRO A 228 -1.34 -6.36 13.69
C PRO A 228 -1.99 -5.72 12.46
N ALA A 229 -2.91 -4.79 12.69
CA ALA A 229 -3.44 -3.95 11.63
C ALA A 229 -2.32 -3.02 11.13
N TRP A 230 -1.85 -3.24 9.91
CA TRP A 230 -0.86 -2.39 9.26
C TRP A 230 -1.54 -1.09 8.82
N PRO A 231 -1.03 0.11 9.17
CA PRO A 231 0.36 0.50 8.99
C PRO A 231 0.99 1.02 10.28
N MET A 232 2.02 0.34 10.80
CA MET A 232 2.87 0.94 11.83
C MET A 232 4.05 1.65 11.16
N LEU A 233 4.20 2.95 11.38
CA LEU A 233 5.50 3.62 11.24
C LEU A 233 6.48 2.89 12.16
N ALA A 234 7.50 2.25 11.58
CA ALA A 234 8.46 1.43 12.28
C ALA A 234 9.09 2.16 13.49
N GLY A 235 9.12 1.46 14.62
CA GLY A 235 9.98 1.71 15.75
C GLY A 235 10.00 0.42 16.57
N GLY A 236 11.14 -0.25 16.61
CA GLY A 236 11.33 -1.51 17.33
C GLY A 236 11.32 -1.39 18.84
#